data_AF-A0A847CJE6-F1
#
_entry.id   AF-A0A847CJE6-F1
#
_cell.length_a   1.000
_cell.length_b   1.000
_cell.length_c   1.000
_cell.angle_alpha   90.00
_cell.angle_beta   90.00
_cell.angle_gamma   90.00
#
_symmetry.space_group_name_H-M   'P 1'
#
loop_
_entity.id
_entity.type
_entity.pdbx_description
1 polymer ?
#
loop_
_entity_poly.entity_id
_entity_poly.type
_entity_poly.pdbx_seq_one_letter_code
_entity_poly.pdbx_strand_id
1 'polypeptide(L)'
;MLTFKVLDTLKPSDDVLEMITNTKPTYIKVNNGKTILIERTNIKSIEPIIYELTYDTKKIILWEYPISEIRGNHFYIPITKETYSFKEVRKLLSQY
;
A
#
# COMPACT_ATOMS: atom_id res chain seq x y z
N MET A 1 17.73 18.24 -12.86
CA MET A 1 17.49 17.20 -11.85
C MET A 1 16.30 17.63 -11.02
N LEU A 2 15.27 16.79 -10.89
CA LEU A 2 14.15 17.08 -9.99
C LEU A 2 14.62 16.89 -8.55
N THR A 3 14.27 17.82 -7.68
CA THR A 3 14.52 17.71 -6.24
C THR A 3 13.21 17.41 -5.55
N PHE A 4 13.21 16.51 -4.58
CA PHE A 4 12.02 16.07 -3.87
C PHE A 4 12.15 16.42 -2.39
N LYS A 5 11.10 17.00 -1.83
CA LYS A 5 10.98 17.30 -0.41
C LYS A 5 9.89 16.43 0.20
N VAL A 6 10.22 15.67 1.24
CA VAL A 6 9.22 14.92 2.01
C VAL A 6 8.37 15.91 2.81
N LEU A 7 7.06 15.88 2.61
CA LEU A 7 6.10 16.69 3.35
C LEU A 7 5.54 15.92 4.54
N ASP A 8 5.21 14.65 4.34
CA ASP A 8 4.60 13.80 5.36
C ASP A 8 4.94 12.32 5.13
N THR A 9 4.88 11.53 6.21
CA THR A 9 5.06 10.08 6.17
C THR A 9 3.72 9.40 6.40
N LEU A 10 3.27 8.62 5.42
CA LEU A 10 2.05 7.83 5.50
C LEU A 10 2.34 6.53 6.25
N LYS A 11 1.62 6.32 7.35
CA LYS A 11 1.73 5.10 8.13
C LYS A 11 0.55 4.16 7.82
N PRO A 12 0.79 2.84 7.88
CA PRO A 12 -0.29 1.85 7.78
C PRO A 12 -1.35 2.09 8.87
N SER A 13 -2.62 1.87 8.53
CA SER A 13 -3.70 1.86 9.52
C SER A 13 -3.66 0.57 10.33
N ASP A 14 -3.99 0.65 11.62
CA ASP A 14 -4.08 -0.51 12.51
C ASP A 14 -5.07 -1.56 11.97
N ASP A 15 -6.17 -1.14 11.36
CA ASP A 15 -7.17 -2.03 10.76
C ASP A 15 -6.58 -2.88 9.60
N VAL A 16 -5.68 -2.28 8.81
CA VAL A 16 -5.02 -2.94 7.68
C VAL A 16 -3.98 -3.93 8.19
N LEU A 17 -3.20 -3.54 9.20
CA LEU A 17 -2.23 -4.42 9.84
C LEU A 17 -2.92 -5.62 10.50
N GLU A 18 -4.04 -5.39 11.19
CA GLU A 18 -4.83 -6.46 11.81
C GLU A 18 -5.39 -7.41 10.76
N MET A 19 -5.97 -6.89 9.66
CA MET A 19 -6.47 -7.70 8.55
C MET A 19 -5.37 -8.58 7.95
N ILE A 20 -4.19 -8.00 7.66
CA ILE A 20 -3.06 -8.74 7.11
C ILE A 20 -2.60 -9.82 8.09
N THR A 21 -2.42 -9.48 9.36
CA THR A 21 -1.95 -10.42 10.39
C THR A 21 -2.92 -11.58 10.57
N ASN A 22 -4.23 -11.32 10.50
CA ASN A 22 -5.28 -12.35 10.58
C ASN A 22 -5.24 -13.35 9.43
N THR A 23 -4.63 -13.02 8.29
CA THR A 23 -4.43 -13.93 7.15
C THR A 23 -3.22 -14.85 7.34
N LYS A 24 -2.48 -14.71 8.45
CA LYS A 24 -1.35 -15.57 8.84
C LYS A 24 -0.24 -15.74 7.78
N PRO A 25 0.30 -14.65 7.20
CA PRO A 25 1.49 -14.75 6.36
C PRO A 25 2.70 -15.22 7.18
N THR A 26 3.58 -16.00 6.55
CA THR A 26 4.84 -16.51 7.11
C THR A 26 5.84 -15.38 7.39
N TYR A 27 5.80 -14.31 6.58
CA TYR A 27 6.60 -13.11 6.80
C TYR A 27 5.88 -11.85 6.31
N ILE A 28 6.01 -10.76 7.07
CA ILE A 28 5.45 -9.44 6.78
C ILE A 28 6.56 -8.41 6.84
N LYS A 29 6.67 -7.59 5.80
CA LYS A 29 7.47 -6.36 5.82
C LYS A 29 6.62 -5.18 5.34
N VAL A 30 6.64 -4.10 6.11
CA VAL A 30 5.86 -2.90 5.85
C VAL A 30 6.79 -1.72 5.67
N ASN A 31 6.66 -1.02 4.55
CA ASN A 31 7.36 0.22 4.28
C ASN A 31 6.35 1.36 4.26
N ASN A 32 6.57 2.36 5.11
CA ASN A 32 5.74 3.55 5.15
C ASN A 32 5.79 4.31 3.82
N GLY A 33 4.62 4.80 3.40
CA GLY A 33 4.50 5.70 2.27
C GLY A 33 4.91 7.12 2.65
N LYS A 34 4.92 8.03 1.67
CA LYS A 34 5.31 9.42 1.87
C LYS A 34 4.57 10.33 0.91
N THR A 35 4.20 11.51 1.38
CA THR A 35 3.80 12.59 0.49
C THR A 35 5.04 13.43 0.20
N ILE A 36 5.38 13.58 -1.08
CA ILE A 36 6.53 14.35 -1.54
C ILE A 36 6.07 15.55 -2.36
N LEU A 37 6.76 16.68 -2.21
CA LEU A 37 6.65 17.83 -3.08
C LEU A 37 7.82 17.83 -4.05
N ILE A 38 7.52 17.96 -5.34
CA ILE A 38 8.55 18.20 -6.34
C ILE A 38 8.95 19.68 -6.21
N GLU A 39 10.15 19.96 -5.71
CA GLU A 39 10.60 21.31 -5.42
C GLU A 39 10.55 22.20 -6.66
N ARG A 40 10.25 23.48 -6.46
CA ARG A 40 10.05 24.48 -7.53
C ARG A 40 8.85 24.18 -8.44
N THR A 41 8.03 23.21 -8.06
CA THR A 41 6.71 22.97 -8.64
C THR A 41 5.66 22.97 -7.52
N ASN A 42 4.39 23.10 -7.88
CA ASN A 42 3.27 22.91 -6.96
C ASN A 42 2.72 21.47 -7.00
N ILE A 43 3.47 20.53 -7.59
CA ILE A 43 3.05 19.14 -7.77
C ILE A 43 3.39 18.34 -6.52
N LYS A 44 2.35 17.82 -5.86
CA LYS A 44 2.48 16.82 -4.80
C LYS A 44 2.35 15.43 -5.42
N SER A 45 3.21 14.51 -5.00
CA SER A 45 3.16 13.10 -5.37
C SER A 45 3.07 12.26 -4.10
N ILE A 46 2.39 11.13 -4.19
CA ILE A 46 2.22 10.20 -3.08
C ILE A 46 2.92 8.89 -3.41
N GLU A 47 3.88 8.52 -2.56
CA GLU A 47 4.44 7.18 -2.49
C GLU A 47 3.54 6.33 -1.58
N PRO A 48 3.04 5.18 -2.05
CA PRO A 48 2.12 4.35 -1.27
C PRO A 48 2.81 3.67 -0.08
N ILE A 49 2.00 3.21 0.87
CA ILE A 49 2.46 2.26 1.88
C ILE A 49 2.58 0.89 1.21
N ILE A 50 3.72 0.24 1.37
CA ILE A 50 4.01 -1.04 0.71
C ILE A 50 4.01 -2.16 1.74
N TYR A 51 3.18 -3.17 1.50
CA TYR A 51 3.17 -4.42 2.26
C TYR A 51 3.75 -5.54 1.40
N GLU A 52 4.88 -6.08 1.83
CA GLU A 52 5.48 -7.29 1.27
C GLU A 52 5.06 -8.48 2.15
N LEU A 53 4.13 -9.28 1.63
CA LEU A 53 3.56 -10.44 2.31
C LEU A 53 4.11 -11.71 1.70
N THR A 54 4.66 -12.59 2.52
CA THR A 54 5.08 -13.94 2.09
C THR A 54 4.19 -14.97 2.76
N TYR A 55 3.52 -15.77 1.94
CA TYR A 55 2.79 -16.97 2.31
C TYR A 55 3.57 -18.19 1.82
N ASP A 56 3.24 -19.36 2.35
CA ASP A 56 3.88 -20.62 1.95
C ASP A 56 3.72 -20.89 0.45
N THR A 57 2.59 -20.47 -0.12
CA THR A 57 2.25 -20.69 -1.53
C THR A 57 2.81 -19.60 -2.45
N LYS A 58 2.95 -18.34 -1.98
CA LYS A 58 3.34 -17.21 -2.83
C LYS A 58 3.70 -15.93 -2.06
N LYS A 59 4.30 -14.98 -2.78
CA LYS A 59 4.57 -13.62 -2.32
C LYS A 59 3.61 -12.62 -2.96
N ILE A 60 3.10 -11.69 -2.16
CA ILE A 60 2.17 -10.62 -2.58
C ILE A 60 2.77 -9.28 -2.18
N ILE A 61 2.76 -8.33 -3.11
CA ILE A 61 3.10 -6.94 -2.84
C ILE A 61 1.82 -6.13 -2.99
N LEU A 62 1.43 -5.45 -1.92
CA LEU A 62 0.24 -4.61 -1.86
C LEU A 62 0.66 -3.16 -1.64
N TRP A 63 0.12 -2.25 -2.45
CA TRP A 63 0.34 -0.81 -2.31
C TRP A 63 -0.94 -0.17 -1.81
N GLU A 64 -0.89 0.50 -0.67
CA GLU A 64 -2.01 1.28 -0.13
C GLU A 64 -1.80 2.76 -0.40
N TYR A 65 -2.82 3.36 -1.00
CA TYR A 65 -2.91 4.78 -1.27
C TYR A 65 -4.03 5.42 -0.43
N PRO A 66 -3.92 6.71 -0.09
CA PRO A 66 -5.01 7.44 0.55
C PRO A 66 -6.29 7.45 -0.32
N ILE A 67 -7.45 7.47 0.33
CA ILE A 67 -8.81 7.49 -0.28
C ILE A 67 -8.95 8.51 -1.42
N SER A 68 -8.29 9.66 -1.30
CA SER A 68 -8.39 10.75 -2.27
C SER A 68 -7.80 10.43 -3.64
N GLU A 69 -6.93 9.41 -3.73
CA GLU A 69 -6.07 9.22 -4.91
C GLU A 69 -6.54 8.15 -5.87
N ILE A 70 -7.30 7.16 -5.40
CA ILE A 70 -7.82 6.07 -6.23
C ILE A 70 -9.33 6.00 -6.07
N ARG A 71 -10.06 6.03 -7.19
CA ARG A 71 -11.54 6.00 -7.23
C ARG A 71 -12.10 4.76 -6.50
N GLY A 72 -12.33 4.88 -5.19
CA GLY A 72 -13.00 3.90 -4.34
C GLY A 72 -12.16 2.73 -3.83
N ASN A 73 -11.03 2.40 -4.49
CA ASN A 73 -10.20 1.24 -4.17
C ASN A 73 -8.80 1.65 -3.71
N HIS A 74 -8.48 1.49 -2.43
CA HIS A 74 -7.26 2.08 -1.85
C HIS A 74 -6.02 1.23 -2.11
N PHE A 75 -6.22 -0.02 -2.53
CA PHE A 75 -5.14 -0.98 -2.67
C PHE A 75 -4.86 -1.25 -4.14
N TYR A 76 -3.59 -1.32 -4.50
CA TYR A 76 -3.13 -1.70 -5.82
C TYR A 76 -2.16 -2.88 -5.71
N ILE A 77 -2.31 -3.88 -6.58
CA ILE A 77 -1.40 -5.03 -6.64
C ILE A 77 -0.63 -4.95 -7.96
N PRO A 78 0.68 -4.67 -7.94
CA PRO A 78 1.46 -4.47 -9.16
C PRO A 78 1.51 -5.67 -10.09
N ILE A 79 1.40 -6.90 -9.55
CA ILE A 79 1.47 -8.12 -10.36
C ILE A 79 0.20 -8.34 -11.19
N THR A 80 -0.98 -8.01 -10.67
CA THR A 80 -2.25 -8.08 -11.42
C THR A 80 -2.57 -6.77 -12.15
N LYS A 81 -1.94 -5.65 -11.74
CA LYS A 81 -2.24 -4.28 -12.20
C LYS A 81 -3.68 -3.86 -11.94
N GLU A 82 -4.28 -4.43 -10.90
CA GLU A 82 -5.66 -4.17 -10.50
C GLU A 82 -5.73 -3.40 -9.18
N THR A 83 -6.84 -2.71 -9.00
CA THR A 83 -7.17 -2.01 -7.75
C THR A 83 -8.22 -2.79 -6.98
N TYR A 84 -8.11 -2.79 -5.66
CA TYR A 84 -8.96 -3.54 -4.76
C TYR A 84 -9.44 -2.65 -3.61
N SER A 85 -10.68 -2.87 -3.19
CA SER A 85 -11.22 -2.37 -1.93
C SER A 85 -10.68 -3.17 -0.75
N PHE A 86 -10.82 -2.64 0.45
CA PHE A 86 -10.44 -3.34 1.69
C PHE A 86 -11.08 -4.74 1.80
N LYS A 87 -12.36 -4.87 1.42
CA LYS A 87 -13.09 -6.14 1.46
C LYS A 87 -12.54 -7.16 0.47
N GLU A 88 -12.16 -6.71 -0.73
CA GLU A 88 -11.62 -7.58 -1.77
C GLU A 88 -10.20 -8.04 -1.42
N VAL A 89 -9.35 -7.16 -0.88
CA VAL A 89 -8.02 -7.54 -0.38
C VAL A 89 -8.16 -8.59 0.72
N ARG A 90 -9.04 -8.37 1.71
CA ARG A 90 -9.28 -9.35 2.77
C ARG A 90 -9.65 -10.72 2.21
N LYS A 91 -10.57 -10.76 1.25
CA LYS A 91 -11.01 -11.98 0.60
C LYS A 91 -9.88 -12.65 -0.17
N LEU A 92 -9.11 -11.87 -0.93
CA LEU A 92 -7.96 -12.35 -1.70
C LEU A 92 -6.90 -12.97 -0.78
N LEU A 93 -6.51 -12.26 0.29
CA LEU A 93 -5.48 -12.73 1.22
C LEU A 93 -5.91 -13.96 2.02
N SER A 94 -7.22 -14.13 2.27
CA SER A 94 -7.76 -15.29 2.98
C SER A 94 -7.78 -16.58 2.13
N GLN A 95 -7.39 -16.52 0.85
CA GLN A 95 -7.28 -17.68 -0.03
C GLN A 95 -5.89 -18.33 -0.02
N TYR A 96 -4.92 -17.72 0.65
CA TYR A 96 -3.54 -18.21 0.77
C TYR A 96 -3.27 -18.73 2.17
#